data_AF-A0A507CY03-F1
#
_entry.id   AF-A0A507CY03-F1
#
_cell.length_a   1.000
_cell.length_b   1.000
_cell.length_c   1.000
_cell.angle_alpha   90.00
_cell.angle_beta   90.00
_cell.angle_gamma   90.00
#
_symmetry.space_group_name_H-M   'P 1'
#
loop_
_entity.id
_entity.type
_entity.pdbx_description
1 polymer ?
#
loop_
_entity_poly.entity_id
_entity_poly.type
_entity_poly.pdbx_seq_one_letter_code
_entity_poly.pdbx_strand_id
1 'polypeptide(L)'
;MVAYLSKHISDFPVSPGALEYDGPTLVIVGTQSKFVDPNAYETMEQYFPNIKISEIDAGHWVQAEKPTEFLRALNKWITQTRA
;
A
#
# COMPACT_ATOMS: atom_id res chain seq x y z
N MET A 1 -23.12 16.15 -6.11
CA MET A 1 -22.75 15.62 -7.45
C MET A 1 -21.24 15.53 -7.49
N VAL A 2 -20.65 14.36 -7.19
CA VAL A 2 -19.20 14.18 -7.23
C VAL A 2 -18.89 13.50 -8.55
N ALA A 3 -18.54 14.29 -9.57
CA ALA A 3 -18.07 13.75 -10.84
C ALA A 3 -16.62 13.31 -10.62
N TYR A 4 -16.40 12.03 -10.35
CA TYR A 4 -15.05 11.47 -10.28
C TYR A 4 -14.83 10.54 -11.48
N LEU A 5 -14.36 11.13 -12.57
CA LEU A 5 -13.75 10.38 -13.67
C LEU A 5 -12.25 10.33 -13.37
N SER A 6 -11.85 9.31 -12.60
CA SER A 6 -10.43 9.00 -12.37
C SER A 6 -9.75 8.83 -13.74
N LYS A 7 -8.61 9.48 -13.93
CA LYS A 7 -7.85 9.45 -15.19
C LYS A 7 -6.81 8.34 -15.18
N HIS A 8 -6.44 7.87 -13.99
CA HIS A 8 -5.42 6.84 -13.80
C HIS A 8 -5.99 5.68 -12.99
N ILE A 9 -5.57 4.46 -13.33
CA ILE A 9 -5.98 3.22 -12.66
C ILE A 9 -5.61 3.19 -11.16
N SER A 10 -4.67 4.02 -10.74
CA SER A 10 -4.21 4.17 -9.36
C SER A 10 -5.04 5.17 -8.52
N ASP A 11 -5.98 5.89 -9.13
CA ASP A 11 -6.70 6.97 -8.43
C ASP A 11 -7.83 6.40 -7.56
N PHE A 12 -7.98 6.95 -6.35
CA PHE A 12 -9.19 6.77 -5.53
C PHE A 12 -10.30 7.75 -5.96
N PRO A 13 -11.59 7.42 -5.79
CA PRO A 13 -12.72 8.29 -6.15
C PRO A 13 -12.94 9.47 -5.18
N VAL A 14 -12.00 9.69 -4.27
CA VAL A 14 -11.98 10.72 -3.23
C VAL A 14 -10.58 11.31 -3.18
N SER A 15 -10.45 12.59 -2.84
CA SER A 15 -9.14 13.22 -2.69
C SER A 15 -8.44 12.79 -1.39
N PRO A 16 -7.11 12.79 -1.33
CA PRO A 16 -6.36 12.51 -0.11
C PRO A 16 -6.81 13.43 1.05
N GLY A 17 -6.97 12.88 2.26
CA GLY A 17 -7.44 13.62 3.44
C GLY A 17 -8.93 13.99 3.42
N ALA A 18 -9.68 13.74 2.35
CA ALA A 18 -11.13 13.94 2.32
C ALA A 18 -11.90 12.77 2.94
N LEU A 19 -11.33 11.57 2.88
CA LEU A 19 -11.84 10.36 3.52
C LEU A 19 -10.67 9.46 3.87
N GLU A 20 -10.67 8.97 5.11
CA GLU A 20 -9.60 8.15 5.65
C GLU A 20 -10.13 6.76 6.05
N TYR A 21 -9.25 5.76 5.97
CA TYR A 21 -9.48 4.46 6.56
C TYR A 21 -8.55 4.29 7.78
N ASP A 22 -9.14 4.40 8.96
CA ASP A 22 -8.42 4.31 10.25
C ASP A 22 -7.98 2.89 10.62
N GLY A 23 -8.36 1.88 9.84
CA GLY A 23 -7.96 0.51 10.13
C GLY A 23 -6.46 0.28 9.91
N PRO A 24 -5.85 -0.68 10.61
CA PRO A 24 -4.47 -1.08 10.36
C PRO A 24 -4.28 -1.51 8.90
N THR A 25 -3.33 -0.91 8.20
CA THR A 25 -3.08 -1.17 6.77
C THR A 25 -1.64 -1.60 6.56
N LEU A 26 -1.41 -2.69 5.82
CA LEU A 26 -0.08 -3.08 5.36
C LEU A 26 0.00 -2.94 3.84
N VAL A 27 1.02 -2.23 3.37
CA VAL A 27 1.42 -2.18 1.96
C VAL A 27 2.79 -2.84 1.81
N ILE A 28 2.92 -3.77 0.88
CA ILE A 28 4.19 -4.43 0.55
C ILE A 28 4.64 -3.95 -0.83
N VAL A 29 5.85 -3.39 -0.91
CA VAL A 29 6.39 -2.78 -2.13
C VAL A 29 7.66 -3.51 -2.56
N GLY A 30 7.75 -3.85 -3.84
CA GLY A 30 8.98 -4.30 -4.47
C GLY A 30 9.85 -3.10 -4.84
N THR A 31 11.04 -2.97 -4.27
CA THR A 31 11.92 -1.80 -4.45
C THR A 31 12.43 -1.63 -5.88
N GLN A 32 12.40 -2.69 -6.69
CA GLN A 32 12.78 -2.66 -8.11
C GLN A 32 11.57 -2.36 -9.02
N SER A 33 10.37 -2.24 -8.45
CA SER A 33 9.15 -1.92 -9.19
C SER A 33 9.09 -0.44 -9.54
N LYS A 34 8.76 -0.13 -10.79
CA LYS A 34 8.53 1.25 -11.26
C LYS A 34 7.07 1.71 -11.11
N PHE A 35 6.22 0.90 -10.48
CA PHE A 35 4.78 1.16 -10.38
C PHE A 35 4.39 2.00 -9.15
N VAL A 36 5.28 2.09 -8.16
CA VAL A 36 5.06 2.89 -6.96
C VAL A 36 6.10 4.01 -6.95
N ASP A 37 5.62 5.24 -7.11
CA ASP A 37 6.44 6.43 -6.94
C ASP A 37 6.75 6.62 -5.43
N PRO A 38 7.98 6.92 -5.01
CA PRO A 38 8.28 7.23 -3.61
C PRO A 38 7.39 8.32 -2.99
N ASN A 39 6.94 9.30 -3.79
CA ASN A 39 6.01 10.36 -3.34
C ASN A 39 4.59 9.82 -3.08
N ALA A 40 4.27 8.63 -3.60
CA ALA A 40 2.98 8.00 -3.35
C ALA A 40 2.83 7.58 -1.88
N TYR A 41 3.92 7.39 -1.13
CA TYR A 41 3.85 7.01 0.29
C TYR A 41 3.16 8.08 1.13
N GLU A 42 3.49 9.35 0.94
CA GLU A 42 2.82 10.48 1.62
C GLU A 42 1.33 10.55 1.26
N THR A 43 1.00 10.27 -0.01
CA THR A 43 -0.40 10.22 -0.46
C THR A 43 -1.14 9.03 0.15
N MET A 44 -0.50 7.86 0.28
CA MET A 44 -1.08 6.69 0.94
C MET A 44 -1.34 6.95 2.43
N GLU A 45 -0.43 7.64 3.13
CA GLU A 45 -0.62 8.02 4.54
C GLU A 45 -1.86 8.91 4.75
N GLN A 46 -2.17 9.78 3.80
CA GLN A 46 -3.37 10.63 3.81
C GLN A 46 -4.69 9.87 3.56
N TYR A 47 -4.63 8.64 3.05
CA TYR A 47 -5.80 7.75 2.96
C TYR A 47 -5.82 6.71 4.09
N PHE A 48 -4.64 6.31 4.58
CA PHE A 48 -4.45 5.22 5.53
C PHE A 48 -3.54 5.68 6.69
N PRO A 49 -4.04 6.43 7.68
CA PRO A 49 -3.20 6.97 8.76
C PRO A 49 -2.44 5.90 9.57
N ASN A 50 -2.97 4.67 9.63
CA ASN A 50 -2.37 3.53 10.32
C ASN A 50 -1.64 2.57 9.37
N ILE A 51 -1.06 3.10 8.29
CA ILE A 51 -0.28 2.33 7.32
C ILE A 51 1.07 1.86 7.87
N LYS A 52 1.48 0.66 7.48
CA LYS A 52 2.87 0.20 7.49
C LYS A 52 3.27 -0.16 6.07
N ILE A 53 4.43 0.33 5.67
CA ILE A 53 5.04 0.02 4.39
C ILE A 53 6.19 -0.95 4.62
N SER A 54 6.18 -2.08 3.93
CA SER A 54 7.23 -3.09 3.96
C SER A 54 7.86 -3.20 2.58
N GLU A 55 9.13 -2.84 2.48
CA GLU A 55 9.89 -2.90 1.24
C GLU A 55 10.63 -4.24 1.13
N ILE A 56 10.61 -4.83 -0.07
CA ILE A 56 11.29 -6.09 -0.40
C ILE A 56 12.08 -5.87 -1.70
N ASP A 57 13.31 -6.37 -1.77
CA ASP A 57 14.13 -6.34 -2.98
C ASP A 57 13.57 -7.32 -4.04
N ALA A 58 12.55 -6.86 -4.74
CA ALA A 58 11.77 -7.57 -5.74
C ALA A 58 11.23 -6.59 -6.79
N GLY A 59 10.83 -7.12 -7.95
CA GLY A 59 10.04 -6.40 -8.94
C GLY A 59 8.58 -6.22 -8.50
N HIS A 60 7.68 -6.05 -9.48
CA HIS A 60 6.28 -5.75 -9.19
C HIS A 60 5.51 -6.93 -8.57
N TRP A 61 5.90 -8.16 -8.87
CA TRP A 61 5.17 -9.36 -8.44
C TRP A 61 5.82 -9.94 -7.18
N VAL A 62 5.89 -9.16 -6.10
CA VAL A 62 6.65 -9.47 -4.88
C VAL A 62 6.35 -10.87 -4.34
N GLN A 63 5.08 -11.28 -4.29
CA GLN A 63 4.66 -12.60 -3.84
C GLN A 63 5.13 -13.76 -4.74
N ALA A 64 5.33 -13.51 -6.03
CA ALA A 64 5.81 -14.51 -6.98
C ALA A 64 7.36 -14.55 -7.04
N GLU A 65 8.00 -13.38 -6.95
CA GLU A 65 9.45 -13.24 -7.04
C GLU A 65 10.16 -13.59 -5.72
N LYS A 66 9.57 -13.19 -4.59
CA LYS A 66 10.11 -13.36 -3.22
C LYS A 66 9.04 -13.92 -2.27
N PRO A 67 8.52 -15.13 -2.52
CA PRO A 67 7.39 -15.70 -1.77
C PRO A 67 7.67 -15.84 -0.27
N THR A 68 8.92 -16.17 0.11
CA THR A 68 9.29 -16.39 1.52
C THR A 68 9.30 -15.08 2.30
N GLU A 69 9.86 -14.02 1.70
CA GLU A 69 9.95 -12.69 2.27
C GLU A 69 8.57 -12.05 2.36
N PHE A 70 7.77 -12.19 1.31
CA PHE A 70 6.36 -11.77 1.30
C PHE A 70 5.58 -12.43 2.46
N LEU A 71 5.64 -13.76 2.58
CA LEU A 71 4.95 -14.48 3.64
C LEU A 71 5.47 -14.10 5.03
N ARG A 72 6.78 -13.83 5.17
CA ARG A 72 7.35 -13.36 6.43
C ARG A 72 6.79 -11.99 6.83
N ALA A 73 6.74 -11.03 5.90
CA ALA A 73 6.17 -9.70 6.14
C ALA A 73 4.68 -9.80 6.51
N LEU A 74 3.92 -10.57 5.74
CA LEU A 74 2.49 -10.79 5.96
C LEU A 74 2.20 -11.47 7.31
N ASN A 75 2.89 -12.57 7.62
CA ASN A 75 2.68 -13.31 8.88
C ASN A 75 3.06 -12.46 10.08
N LYS A 76 4.19 -11.75 10.02
CA LYS A 76 4.60 -10.82 11.08
C LYS A 76 3.50 -9.80 11.36
N TRP A 77 2.94 -9.19 10.31
CA TRP A 77 1.87 -8.21 10.44
C TRP A 77 0.60 -8.82 11.03
N ILE A 78 0.09 -9.92 10.47
CA ILE A 78 -1.15 -10.54 10.96
C ILE A 78 -1.02 -10.97 12.43
N THR A 79 0.13 -11.50 12.84
CA THR A 79 0.34 -11.89 14.25
C THR A 79 0.40 -10.70 15.19
N GLN A 80 0.90 -9.54 14.75
CA GLN A 80 0.99 -8.32 15.55
C GLN A 80 -0.32 -7.52 15.59
N THR A 81 -1.14 -7.64 14.55
CA THR A 81 -2.34 -6.82 14.34
C THR A 81 -3.64 -7.55 14.69
N ARG A 82 -3.58 -8.86 15.00
CA ARG A 82 -4.68 -9.59 15.65
C ARG A 82 -4.83 -9.11 17.10
N ALA A 83 -5.71 -8.12 17.29
CA ALA A 83 -6.37 -7.82 18.57
C ALA A 83 -7.69 -8.59 18.65
#